data_AF-A0A7K3Z274-F1
#
_entry.id   AF-A0A7K3Z274-F1
#
_cell.length_a   1.000
_cell.length_b   1.000
_cell.length_c   1.000
_cell.angle_alpha   90.00
_cell.angle_beta   90.00
_cell.angle_gamma   90.00
#
_symmetry.space_group_name_H-M   'P 1'
#
loop_
_entity.id
_entity.type
_entity.pdbx_description
1 polymer ?
#
loop_
_entity_poly.entity_id
_entity_poly.type
_entity_poly.pdbx_seq_one_letter_code
_entity_poly.pdbx_strand_id
1 'polypeptide(L)' 'TDVHKHRLIEIQEFFETYKRLEPHKWVKVRDWKNAQQAREIVTYAMQKYIELGNQTPESHK' A
#
# COMPACT_ATOMS: atom_id res chain seq x y z
N THR A 1 12.94 16.19 0.58
CA THR A 1 12.69 14.75 0.78
C THR A 1 14.03 14.06 0.81
N ASP A 2 14.17 13.01 1.61
CA ASP A 2 15.48 12.34 1.79
C ASP A 2 15.80 11.35 0.65
N VAL A 3 14.78 11.00 -0.15
CA VAL A 3 14.92 10.12 -1.31
C VAL A 3 15.12 10.94 -2.58
N HIS A 4 16.15 10.59 -3.36
CA HIS A 4 16.44 11.21 -4.65
C HIS A 4 15.29 10.98 -5.66
N LYS A 5 14.95 12.01 -6.44
CA LYS A 5 13.80 11.99 -7.36
C LYS A 5 13.85 10.84 -8.37
N HIS A 6 15.02 10.52 -8.90
CA HIS A 6 15.19 9.40 -9.84
C HIS A 6 14.69 8.08 -9.26
N ARG A 7 15.00 7.80 -8.00
CA ARG A 7 14.59 6.57 -7.33
C ARG A 7 13.06 6.48 -7.19
N LEU A 8 12.41 7.60 -6.90
CA LEU A 8 10.94 7.66 -6.82
C LEU A 8 10.30 7.36 -8.19
N ILE A 9 10.91 7.85 -9.27
CA ILE A 9 10.46 7.59 -10.64
C ILE A 9 10.65 6.12 -11.00
N GLU A 10 11.83 5.54 -10.73
CA GLU A 10 12.09 4.12 -11.01
C GLU A 10 11.09 3.19 -10.29
N ILE A 11 10.78 3.47 -9.01
CA ILE A 11 9.80 2.68 -8.27
C ILE A 11 8.39 2.85 -8.87
N GLN A 12 8.01 4.06 -9.25
CA GLN A 12 6.73 4.31 -9.91
C GLN A 12 6.64 3.54 -11.24
N GLU A 13 7.64 3.65 -12.11
CA GLU A 13 7.69 2.96 -13.40
C GLU A 13 7.57 1.44 -13.23
N PHE A 14 8.26 0.87 -12.23
CA PHE A 14 8.14 -0.55 -11.93
C PHE A 14 6.68 -0.95 -11.68
N PHE A 15 5.98 -0.26 -10.77
CA PHE A 15 4.60 -0.62 -10.42
C PHE A 15 3.61 -0.38 -11.57
N GLU A 16 3.81 0.63 -12.41
CA GLU A 16 2.94 0.89 -13.56
C GLU A 16 3.17 -0.10 -14.72
N THR A 17 4.31 -0.81 -14.73
CA THR A 17 4.68 -1.69 -15.85
C THR A 17 4.70 -3.18 -15.53
N TYR A 18 4.95 -3.59 -14.28
CA TYR A 18 5.21 -5.01 -13.96
C TYR A 18 4.06 -5.96 -14.29
N LYS A 19 2.82 -5.47 -14.35
CA LYS A 19 1.60 -6.24 -14.67
C LYS A 19 1.19 -6.19 -16.13
N ARG A 20 1.95 -5.55 -17.01
CA ARG A 20 1.54 -5.28 -18.40
C ARG A 20 1.18 -6.54 -19.21
N LEU A 21 1.80 -7.68 -18.90
CA LEU A 21 1.55 -8.95 -19.58
C LEU A 21 0.46 -9.82 -18.91
N GLU A 22 -0.16 -9.33 -17.84
CA GLU A 22 -1.25 -10.02 -17.16
C GLU A 22 -2.61 -9.50 -17.69
N PRO A 23 -3.40 -10.32 -18.42
CA PRO A 23 -4.67 -9.88 -18.97
C PRO A 23 -5.59 -9.29 -17.89
N HIS A 24 -6.25 -8.17 -18.23
CA HIS A 24 -7.18 -7.44 -17.36
C HIS A 24 -6.59 -6.82 -16.09
N LYS A 25 -5.27 -6.84 -15.90
CA LYS A 25 -4.61 -6.19 -14.77
C LYS A 25 -3.86 -4.94 -15.22
N TRP A 26 -3.99 -3.90 -14.42
CA TRP A 26 -3.28 -2.63 -14.61
C TRP A 26 -3.06 -1.97 -13.26
N VAL A 27 -2.11 -1.03 -13.23
CA VAL A 27 -1.81 -0.21 -12.06
C VAL A 27 -1.60 1.22 -12.52
N LYS A 28 -2.07 2.18 -11.72
CA LYS A 28 -1.80 3.60 -11.91
C LYS A 28 -1.37 4.18 -10.58
N VAL A 29 -0.15 4.71 -10.52
CA VAL A 29 0.35 5.41 -9.34
C VAL A 29 -0.28 6.79 -9.29
N ARG A 30 -0.74 7.21 -8.11
CA ARG A 30 -1.36 8.54 -7.94
C ARG A 30 -0.32 9.57 -7.54
N ASP A 31 0.34 9.34 -6.42
CA ASP A 31 1.28 10.29 -5.83
C ASP A 31 2.16 9.66 -4.74
N TRP A 32 3.28 10.34 -4.47
CA TRP A 32 4.14 10.07 -3.31
C TRP A 32 3.73 10.98 -2.15
N LYS A 33 3.43 10.38 -1.00
CA LYS A 33 3.10 11.09 0.24
C LYS A 33 4.29 11.14 1.21
N ASN A 34 4.18 11.95 2.26
CA ASN A 34 5.22 12.08 3.27
C ASN A 34 5.16 10.95 4.32
N ALA A 35 6.19 10.88 5.18
CA ALA A 35 6.29 9.88 6.24
C ALA A 35 5.16 9.94 7.28
N GLN A 36 4.57 11.12 7.52
CA GLN A 36 3.46 11.26 8.47
C GLN A 36 2.21 10.54 7.94
N GLN A 37 1.86 10.78 6.69
CA GLN A 37 0.72 10.12 6.03
C GLN A 37 0.94 8.60 5.93
N ALA A 38 2.17 8.15 5.70
CA ALA A 38 2.50 6.72 5.71
C ALA A 38 2.23 6.09 7.08
N ARG A 39 2.63 6.75 8.18
CA ARG A 39 2.36 6.27 9.55
C ARG A 39 0.87 6.19 9.84
N GLU A 40 0.09 7.19 9.43
CA GLU A 40 -1.36 7.19 9.59
C GLU A 40 -2.04 6.00 8.91
N ILE A 41 -1.62 5.65 7.68
CA ILE A 41 -2.15 4.49 6.96
C ILE A 41 -1.78 3.17 7.67
N VAL A 42 -0.56 3.05 8.21
CA VAL A 42 -0.14 1.86 8.97
C VAL A 42 -0.98 1.71 10.24
N THR A 43 -1.13 2.78 11.04
CA THR A 43 -1.95 2.75 12.24
C THR A 43 -3.41 2.43 11.93
N TYR A 44 -3.97 3.02 10.86
CA TYR A 44 -5.33 2.72 10.40
C TYR A 44 -5.49 1.23 10.03
N ALA A 45 -4.55 0.66 9.28
CA ALA A 45 -4.58 -0.75 8.89
C ALA A 45 -4.49 -1.68 10.12
N MET A 46 -3.64 -1.34 11.11
CA MET A 46 -3.53 -2.09 12.36
C MET A 46 -4.84 -2.09 13.15
N GLN A 47 -5.48 -0.91 13.29
CA GLN A 47 -6.78 -0.80 13.95
C GLN A 47 -7.84 -1.63 13.24
N LYS A 48 -7.90 -1.56 11.90
CA LYS A 48 -8.84 -2.36 11.10
C LYS A 48 -8.63 -3.87 11.27
N TYR A 49 -7.38 -4.32 11.34
CA TYR A 49 -7.06 -5.73 11.59
C TYR A 49 -7.57 -6.18 12.97
N ILE A 50 -7.35 -5.38 14.02
CA ILE A 50 -7.83 -5.68 15.37
C ILE A 50 -9.35 -5.68 15.43
N GLU A 51 -10.00 -4.69 14.82
CA GLU A 51 -11.47 -4.62 14.72
C GLU A 51 -12.03 -5.89 14.05
N LEU A 52 -11.43 -6.34 12.95
CA LEU A 52 -11.86 -7.55 12.25
C LEU A 52 -11.70 -8.80 13.12
N GLY A 53 -10.60 -8.91 13.86
CA GLY A 53 -10.38 -9.98 14.83
C GLY A 53 -11.41 -9.99 15.95
N ASN A 54 -11.74 -8.81 16.50
CA ASN A 54 -12.73 -8.68 17.57
C ASN A 54 -14.18 -8.88 17.10
N GLN A 55 -14.44 -8.70 15.80
CA GLN A 55 -15.74 -8.93 15.16
C GLN A 55 -15.96 -10.38 14.74
N THR A 56 -15.03 -11.29 15.01
CA THR A 56 -15.23 -12.73 14.78
C THR A 56 -15.66 -13.38 16.10
N PRO A 57 -16.96 -13.60 16.39
CA PRO A 57 -17.34 -14.49 17.46
C PRO A 57 -17.05 -15.92 16.97
N GLU A 58 -16.13 -16.60 17.66
CA GLU A 58 -15.88 -18.04 17.57
C GLU A 58 -15.22 -18.58 16.30
N SER A 59 -13.88 -18.59 16.29
CA SER A 59 -13.14 -19.83 16.01
C SER A 59 -11.76 -19.81 16.67
N HIS A 60 -11.72 -19.73 17.99
CA HIS A 60 -10.55 -20.16 18.76
C HIS A 60 -10.99 -21.38 19.57
N LYS A 61 -11.02 -22.53 18.90
CA LYS A 61 -10.63 -23.79 19.53
C LYS A 61 -9.12 -23.89 19.45
#